data_AF-A0A7C3TAG2-F1
#
_entry.id   AF-A0A7C3TAG2-F1
#
_cell.length_a   1.000
_cell.length_b   1.000
_cell.length_c   1.000
_cell.angle_alpha   90.00
_cell.angle_beta   90.00
_cell.angle_gamma   90.00
#
_symmetry.space_group_name_H-M   'P 1'
#
loop_
_entity.id
_entity.type
_entity.pdbx_description
1 polymer ?
#
loop_
_entity_poly.entity_id
_entity_poly.type
_entity_poly.pdbx_seq_one_letter_code
_entity_poly.pdbx_strand_id
1 'polypeptide(L)'
;MKEKTLFAWEVDFEDVVKQINVSAKRLKALNELGRQGKVSQATLEFLRKDFEQAVKSAESRKNEMMNRLASKLSELKDQAGLLEKCLTSTEVRFVSGEIKEDRYNKVAEALKLGLEETLNELESVQEAIMILSKSGTREESTSEESTSPGTITVE
;
A
#
# COMPACT_ATOMS: atom_id res chain seq x y z
N MET A 1 7.53 -19.56 -16.83
CA MET A 1 7.11 -18.55 -15.84
C MET A 1 8.11 -17.41 -15.95
N LYS A 2 7.68 -16.20 -16.33
CA LYS A 2 8.57 -15.03 -16.24
C LYS A 2 8.68 -14.68 -14.75
N GLU A 3 9.89 -14.58 -14.25
CA GLU A 3 10.17 -14.14 -12.88
C GLU A 3 9.63 -12.72 -12.73
N LYS A 4 8.77 -12.47 -11.73
CA LYS A 4 8.25 -11.13 -11.47
C LYS A 4 9.42 -10.30 -10.95
N THR A 5 9.94 -9.39 -11.77
CA THR A 5 10.92 -8.40 -11.31
C THR A 5 10.27 -7.58 -10.20
N LEU A 6 10.86 -7.62 -9.01
CA LEU A 6 10.41 -6.84 -7.87
C LEU A 6 10.93 -5.41 -8.03
N PHE A 7 10.06 -4.40 -7.92
CA PHE A 7 10.49 -3.01 -7.91
C PHE A 7 11.17 -2.68 -6.59
N ALA A 8 12.15 -1.76 -6.61
CA ALA A 8 12.97 -1.45 -5.43
C ALA A 8 12.17 -1.02 -4.19
N TRP A 9 10.98 -0.43 -4.39
CA TRP A 9 10.11 0.03 -3.31
C TRP A 9 9.23 -1.09 -2.71
N GLU A 10 9.04 -2.22 -3.41
CA GLU A 10 8.11 -3.28 -3.00
C GLU A 10 8.57 -3.96 -1.69
N VAL A 11 9.87 -4.07 -1.45
CA VAL A 11 10.44 -4.63 -0.20
C VAL A 11 10.08 -3.76 1.02
N ASP A 12 10.29 -2.44 0.91
CA ASP A 12 9.94 -1.51 1.99
C ASP A 12 8.42 -1.50 2.23
N PHE A 13 7.63 -1.58 1.16
CA PHE A 13 6.17 -1.65 1.23
C PHE A 13 5.70 -2.89 1.99
N GLU A 14 6.26 -4.07 1.70
CA GLU A 14 5.93 -5.31 2.40
C GLU A 14 6.24 -5.24 3.90
N ASP A 15 7.37 -4.63 4.28
CA ASP A 15 7.73 -4.40 5.69
C ASP A 15 6.72 -3.48 6.38
N VAL A 16 6.32 -2.38 5.73
CA VAL A 16 5.32 -1.46 6.27
C VAL A 16 3.98 -2.16 6.47
N VAL A 17 3.48 -2.91 5.47
CA VAL A 17 2.23 -3.67 5.56
C VAL A 17 2.30 -4.70 6.69
N LYS A 18 3.43 -5.41 6.82
CA LYS A 18 3.65 -6.38 7.90
C LYS A 18 3.60 -5.71 9.27
N GLN A 19 4.24 -4.56 9.44
CA GLN A 19 4.26 -3.84 10.71
C GLN A 19 2.89 -3.32 11.13
N ILE A 20 2.11 -2.78 10.19
CA ILE A 20 0.71 -2.37 10.44
C ILE A 20 -0.09 -3.56 10.96
N ASN A 21 0.00 -4.70 10.26
CA ASN A 21 -0.75 -5.90 10.63
C ASN A 21 -0.33 -6.49 11.98
N VAL A 22 0.97 -6.57 12.25
CA VAL A 22 1.50 -7.16 13.50
C VAL A 22 1.19 -6.27 14.71
N SER A 23 1.38 -4.96 14.60
CA SER A 23 1.10 -4.02 15.70
C SER A 23 -0.38 -4.01 16.06
N ALA A 24 -1.28 -3.95 15.07
CA ALA A 24 -2.73 -4.00 15.29
C ALA A 24 -3.17 -5.34 15.92
N LYS A 25 -2.65 -6.48 15.42
CA LYS A 25 -2.97 -7.80 15.98
C LYS A 25 -2.50 -7.96 17.42
N ARG A 26 -1.31 -7.45 17.76
CA ARG A 26 -0.77 -7.50 19.13
C ARG A 26 -1.62 -6.69 20.10
N LEU A 27 -2.01 -5.47 19.73
CA LEU A 27 -2.88 -4.65 20.56
C LEU A 27 -4.25 -5.30 20.78
N LYS A 28 -4.85 -5.87 19.71
CA LYS A 28 -6.10 -6.62 19.81
C LYS A 28 -5.97 -7.83 20.74
N ALA A 29 -4.90 -8.61 20.60
CA ALA A 29 -4.66 -9.79 21.43
C ALA A 29 -4.47 -9.43 22.91
N LEU A 30 -3.74 -8.35 23.22
CA LEU A 30 -3.57 -7.87 24.59
C LEU A 30 -4.91 -7.48 25.23
N ASN A 31 -5.74 -6.73 24.50
CA ASN A 31 -7.06 -6.33 25.00
C ASN A 31 -7.97 -7.53 25.26
N GLU A 32 -7.92 -8.55 24.39
CA GLU A 32 -8.69 -9.77 24.58
C GLU A 32 -8.19 -10.61 25.78
N LEU A 33 -6.87 -10.70 25.99
CA LEU A 33 -6.31 -11.35 27.17
C LEU A 33 -6.72 -10.64 28.48
N GLY A 34 -6.80 -9.30 28.44
CA GLY A 34 -7.34 -8.48 29.52
C GLY A 34 -8.79 -8.81 29.83
N ARG A 35 -9.64 -8.85 28.80
CA ARG A 35 -11.07 -9.18 28.92
C ARG A 35 -11.29 -10.58 29.51
N GLN A 36 -10.40 -11.53 29.20
CA GLN A 36 -10.43 -12.89 29.74
C GLN A 36 -9.86 -13.01 31.16
N GLY A 37 -9.36 -11.93 31.77
CA GLY A 37 -8.72 -11.96 33.08
C GLY A 37 -7.41 -12.75 33.13
N LYS A 38 -6.80 -13.04 31.97
CA LYS A 38 -5.56 -13.83 31.86
C LYS A 38 -4.29 -13.03 32.16
N VAL A 39 -4.42 -11.71 32.28
CA VAL A 39 -3.32 -10.78 32.52
C VAL A 39 -3.75 -9.82 33.63
N SER A 40 -2.85 -9.52 34.57
CA SER A 40 -3.12 -8.55 35.63
C SER A 40 -3.31 -7.15 35.04
N GLN A 41 -4.11 -6.32 35.72
CA GLN A 41 -4.35 -4.93 35.29
C GLN A 41 -3.04 -4.15 35.10
N ALA A 42 -2.11 -4.28 36.05
CA ALA A 42 -0.80 -3.62 35.98
C ALA A 42 0.03 -4.05 34.77
N THR A 43 0.05 -5.35 34.44
CA THR A 43 0.77 -5.85 33.26
C THR A 43 0.12 -5.41 31.95
N LEU A 44 -1.22 -5.38 31.93
CA LEU A 44 -1.99 -4.94 30.77
C LEU A 44 -1.79 -3.44 30.48
N GLU A 45 -1.80 -2.59 31.50
CA GLU A 45 -1.52 -1.15 31.33
C GLU A 45 -0.09 -0.91 30.84
N PHE A 46 0.89 -1.62 31.40
CA PHE A 46 2.29 -1.54 30.98
C PHE A 46 2.46 -1.90 29.50
N LEU A 47 1.98 -3.07 29.08
CA LEU A 47 2.11 -3.54 27.69
C LEU A 47 1.27 -2.74 26.69
N ARG A 48 0.12 -2.21 27.12
CA ARG A 48 -0.78 -1.45 26.24
C ARG A 48 -0.09 -0.21 25.72
N LYS A 49 0.62 0.51 26.58
CA LYS A 49 1.37 1.73 26.19
C LYS A 49 2.37 1.43 25.07
N ASP A 50 3.12 0.34 25.18
CA ASP A 50 4.12 -0.06 24.18
C ASP A 50 3.45 -0.47 22.86
N PHE A 51 2.35 -1.22 22.92
CA PHE A 51 1.65 -1.67 21.71
C PHE A 51 0.90 -0.53 21.01
N GLU A 52 0.32 0.41 21.74
CA GLU A 52 -0.26 1.63 21.17
C GLU A 52 0.82 2.49 20.52
N GLN A 53 2.00 2.62 21.14
CA GLN A 53 3.13 3.32 20.53
C GLN A 53 3.61 2.63 19.25
N ALA A 54 3.63 1.30 19.21
CA ALA A 54 3.96 0.53 18.02
C ALA A 54 2.94 0.74 16.89
N VAL A 55 1.64 0.82 17.21
CA VAL A 55 0.58 1.15 16.24
C VAL A 55 0.78 2.56 15.69
N LYS A 56 1.00 3.56 16.54
CA LYS A 56 1.27 4.95 16.10
C LYS A 56 2.51 5.04 15.20
N SER A 57 3.57 4.31 15.55
CA SER A 57 4.79 4.25 14.72
C SER A 57 4.51 3.60 13.35
N ALA A 58 3.73 2.52 13.31
CA ALA A 58 3.34 1.87 12.07
C ALA A 58 2.46 2.79 11.19
N GLU A 59 1.56 3.57 11.79
CA GLU A 59 0.75 4.59 11.08
C GLU A 59 1.63 5.71 10.50
N SER A 60 2.64 6.16 11.24
CA SER A 60 3.61 7.14 10.73
C SER A 60 4.35 6.60 9.49
N ARG A 61 4.84 5.35 9.56
CA ARG A 61 5.51 4.69 8.43
C ARG A 61 4.59 4.46 7.24
N LYS A 62 3.31 4.14 7.49
CA LYS A 62 2.27 4.07 6.44
C LYS A 62 2.17 5.40 5.69
N ASN A 63 2.05 6.51 6.42
CA ASN A 63 1.88 7.83 5.82
C ASN A 63 3.12 8.24 5.02
N GLU A 64 4.32 7.98 5.54
CA GLU A 64 5.57 8.20 4.81
C GLU A 64 5.64 7.38 3.52
N MET A 65 5.27 6.09 3.58
CA MET A 65 5.22 5.24 2.40
C MET A 65 4.19 5.73 1.37
N MET A 66 2.99 6.14 1.79
CA MET A 66 1.98 6.70 0.89
C MET A 66 2.50 7.97 0.19
N ASN A 67 3.21 8.85 0.89
CA ASN A 67 3.82 10.03 0.28
C ASN A 67 4.89 9.65 -0.75
N ARG A 68 5.78 8.70 -0.41
CA ARG A 68 6.81 8.19 -1.34
C ARG A 68 6.17 7.58 -2.60
N LEU A 69 5.14 6.75 -2.44
CA LEU A 69 4.40 6.14 -3.55
C LEU A 69 3.67 7.19 -4.40
N ALA A 70 3.12 8.24 -3.79
CA ALA A 70 2.47 9.33 -4.53
C ALA A 70 3.49 10.10 -5.40
N SER A 71 4.68 10.40 -4.87
CA SER A 71 5.76 11.01 -5.65
C SER A 71 6.18 10.10 -6.80
N LYS A 72 6.42 8.81 -6.53
CA LYS A 72 6.77 7.81 -7.54
C LYS A 72 5.69 7.67 -8.62
N LEU A 73 4.41 7.72 -8.25
CA LEU A 73 3.30 7.69 -9.21
C LEU A 73 3.34 8.89 -10.17
N SER A 74 3.67 10.08 -9.67
CA SER A 74 3.84 11.27 -10.51
C SER A 74 5.03 11.11 -11.46
N GLU A 75 6.18 10.69 -10.94
CA GLU A 75 7.40 10.47 -11.73
C GLU A 75 7.17 9.46 -12.85
N LEU A 76 6.49 8.35 -12.57
CA LEU A 76 6.19 7.32 -13.57
C LEU A 76 5.25 7.81 -14.68
N LYS A 77 4.27 8.65 -14.34
CA LYS A 77 3.40 9.29 -15.35
C LYS A 77 4.18 10.21 -16.27
N ASP A 78 5.09 11.01 -15.72
CA ASP A 78 5.95 11.90 -16.51
C ASP A 78 6.90 11.10 -17.41
N GLN A 79 7.48 10.01 -16.89
CA GLN A 79 8.33 9.09 -17.65
C GLN A 79 7.57 8.42 -18.79
N ALA A 80 6.37 7.89 -18.54
CA ALA A 80 5.53 7.29 -19.57
C ALA A 80 5.22 8.30 -20.69
N GLY A 81 4.81 9.52 -20.33
CA GLY A 81 4.54 10.57 -21.31
C GLY A 81 5.78 11.01 -22.10
N LEU A 82 6.98 10.96 -21.51
CA LEU A 82 8.22 11.21 -22.24
C LEU A 82 8.54 10.08 -23.24
N LEU A 83 8.39 8.83 -22.82
CA LEU A 83 8.62 7.66 -23.67
C LEU A 83 7.66 7.65 -24.87
N GLU A 84 6.39 8.00 -24.66
CA GLU A 84 5.41 8.17 -25.74
C GLU A 84 5.83 9.25 -26.74
N LYS A 85 6.25 10.43 -26.26
CA LYS A 85 6.77 11.49 -27.13
C LYS A 85 8.00 11.04 -27.92
N CYS A 86 8.91 10.30 -27.30
CA CYS A 86 10.09 9.74 -27.96
C CYS A 86 9.70 8.70 -29.03
N LEU A 87 8.70 7.85 -28.76
CA LEU A 87 8.15 6.91 -29.74
C LEU A 87 7.56 7.64 -30.94
N THR A 88 6.69 8.63 -30.71
CA THR A 88 6.10 9.44 -31.78
C THR A 88 7.17 10.16 -32.60
N SER A 89 8.17 10.76 -31.94
CA SER A 89 9.29 11.40 -32.64
C SER A 89 10.07 10.39 -33.49
N THR A 90 10.32 9.19 -32.97
CA THR A 90 10.99 8.11 -33.70
C THR A 90 10.20 7.66 -34.93
N GLU A 91 8.87 7.55 -34.80
CA GLU A 91 7.96 7.23 -35.91
C GLU A 91 8.00 8.28 -37.02
N VAL A 92 7.89 9.56 -36.66
CA VAL A 92 7.96 10.67 -37.62
C VAL A 92 9.27 10.66 -38.40
N ARG A 93 10.39 10.43 -37.71
CA ARG A 93 11.72 10.35 -38.34
C ARG A 93 11.86 9.15 -39.26
N PHE A 94 11.20 8.04 -38.96
CA PHE A 94 11.20 6.88 -39.84
C PHE A 94 10.38 7.13 -41.10
N VAL A 95 9.14 7.61 -40.94
CA VAL A 95 8.22 7.88 -42.07
C VAL A 95 8.74 8.98 -42.99
N SER A 96 9.45 9.98 -42.45
CA SER A 96 10.11 11.04 -43.24
C SER A 96 11.42 10.59 -43.92
N GLY A 97 11.88 9.37 -43.67
CA GLY A 97 13.11 8.83 -44.24
C GLY A 97 14.40 9.33 -43.56
N GLU A 98 14.32 10.04 -42.43
CA GLU A 98 15.50 10.48 -41.68
C GLU A 98 16.27 9.32 -41.04
N ILE A 99 15.59 8.22 -40.72
CA ILE A 99 16.20 7.01 -40.16
C ILE A 99 15.80 5.76 -40.95
N LYS A 100 16.74 4.82 -41.06
CA LYS A 100 16.52 3.51 -41.69
C LYS A 100 15.73 2.58 -40.79
N GLU A 101 15.08 1.59 -41.39
CA GLU A 101 14.23 0.59 -40.72
C GLU A 101 14.97 -0.16 -39.61
N ASP A 102 16.24 -0.56 -39.84
CA ASP A 102 17.04 -1.27 -38.83
C ASP A 102 17.26 -0.44 -37.56
N ARG A 103 17.47 0.87 -37.73
CA ARG A 103 17.62 1.83 -36.62
C ARG A 103 16.28 2.11 -35.95
N TYR A 104 15.22 2.28 -36.73
CA TYR A 104 13.86 2.47 -36.23
C TYR A 104 13.44 1.29 -35.34
N ASN A 105 13.56 0.06 -35.84
CA ASN A 105 13.12 -1.14 -35.12
C ASN A 105 13.81 -1.24 -33.76
N LYS A 106 15.14 -1.07 -33.71
CA LYS A 106 15.91 -1.13 -32.45
C LYS A 106 15.47 -0.07 -31.44
N VAL A 107 15.30 1.18 -31.89
CA VAL A 107 14.94 2.29 -30.99
C VAL A 107 13.48 2.15 -30.54
N ALA A 108 12.57 1.84 -31.45
CA ALA A 108 11.16 1.66 -31.15
C ALA A 108 10.92 0.48 -30.20
N GLU A 109 11.62 -0.64 -30.39
CA GLU A 109 11.56 -1.80 -29.49
C GLU A 109 12.03 -1.43 -28.08
N ALA A 110 13.19 -0.79 -27.95
CA ALA A 110 13.71 -0.36 -26.64
C ALA A 110 12.77 0.62 -25.92
N LEU A 111 12.21 1.59 -26.64
CA LEU A 111 11.26 2.54 -26.08
C LEU A 111 9.93 1.87 -25.67
N LYS A 112 9.43 0.91 -26.46
CA LYS A 112 8.22 0.14 -26.13
C LYS A 112 8.43 -0.71 -24.88
N LEU A 113 9.58 -1.37 -24.74
CA LEU A 113 9.92 -2.14 -23.54
C LEU A 113 9.99 -1.25 -22.30
N GLY A 114 10.66 -0.09 -22.40
CA GLY A 114 10.71 0.87 -21.29
C GLY A 114 9.33 1.42 -20.92
N LEU A 115 8.46 1.65 -21.91
CA LEU A 115 7.09 2.11 -21.67
C LEU A 115 6.26 1.04 -20.97
N GLU A 116 6.34 -0.22 -21.44
CA GLU A 116 5.68 -1.36 -20.81
C GLU A 116 6.11 -1.52 -19.35
N GLU A 117 7.42 -1.48 -19.06
CA GLU A 117 7.93 -1.56 -17.69
C GLU A 117 7.46 -0.40 -16.80
N THR A 118 7.48 0.83 -17.33
CA THR A 118 7.01 2.03 -16.62
C THR A 118 5.53 1.93 -16.28
N LEU A 119 4.70 1.46 -17.22
CA LEU A 119 3.26 1.27 -17.01
C LEU A 119 2.97 0.16 -16.00
N ASN A 120 3.74 -0.94 -16.04
CA ASN A 120 3.62 -2.02 -15.06
C ASN A 120 3.99 -1.54 -13.64
N GLU A 121 5.06 -0.73 -13.50
CA GLU A 121 5.40 -0.15 -12.20
C GLU A 121 4.31 0.81 -11.71
N LEU A 122 3.74 1.61 -12.62
CA LEU A 122 2.67 2.54 -12.32
C LEU A 122 1.43 1.82 -11.78
N GLU A 123 1.03 0.71 -12.40
CA GLU A 123 -0.07 -0.13 -11.91
C GLU A 123 0.24 -0.71 -10.51
N SER A 124 1.45 -1.23 -10.30
CA SER A 124 1.86 -1.76 -8.98
C SER A 124 1.83 -0.68 -7.88
N VAL A 125 2.29 0.55 -8.18
CA VAL A 125 2.22 1.68 -7.25
C VAL A 125 0.77 2.06 -6.92
N GLN A 126 -0.13 2.05 -7.90
CA GLN A 126 -1.56 2.31 -7.66
C GLN A 126 -2.19 1.25 -6.75
N GLU A 127 -1.86 -0.03 -6.98
CA GLU A 127 -2.32 -1.14 -6.14
C GLU A 127 -1.80 -0.99 -4.70
N ALA A 128 -0.51 -0.68 -4.54
CA ALA A 128 0.10 -0.47 -3.23
C ALA A 128 -0.54 0.68 -2.45
N ILE A 129 -0.83 1.81 -3.10
CA ILE A 129 -1.57 2.92 -2.49
C ILE A 129 -2.97 2.46 -2.06
N MET A 130 -3.68 1.69 -2.89
CA MET A 130 -5.00 1.16 -2.56
C MET A 130 -4.96 0.22 -1.34
N ILE A 131 -3.96 -0.65 -1.26
CA ILE A 131 -3.75 -1.56 -0.12
C ILE A 131 -3.53 -0.74 1.15
N LEU A 132 -2.62 0.26 1.12
CA LEU A 132 -2.35 1.09 2.30
C LEU A 132 -3.57 1.90 2.74
N SER A 133 -4.36 2.39 1.79
CA SER A 133 -5.59 3.14 2.05
C SER A 133 -6.61 2.30 2.84
N LYS A 134 -6.72 1.00 2.54
CA LYS A 134 -7.61 0.07 3.23
C LYS A 134 -7.04 -0.44 4.56
N SER A 135 -5.71 -0.52 4.69
CA SER A 135 -5.06 -0.92 5.94
C SER A 135 -5.13 0.21 6.97
N GLY A 136 -6.07 0.12 7.93
CA GLY A 136 -6.26 1.15 8.97
C GLY A 136 -7.73 1.47 9.27
N THR A 137 -8.66 1.08 8.40
CA THR A 137 -10.09 1.17 8.69
C THR A 137 -10.49 0.02 9.60
N ARG A 138 -10.26 0.18 10.91
CA ARG A 138 -10.80 -0.73 11.92
C ARG A 138 -12.25 -0.34 12.18
N GLU A 139 -13.15 -1.26 11.85
CA GLU A 139 -14.55 -1.25 12.24
C GLU A 139 -14.70 -0.91 13.73
N GLU A 140 -15.45 0.14 14.01
CA GLU A 140 -16.07 0.39 15.30
C GLU A 140 -17.55 0.61 15.05
N SER A 141 -18.33 -0.45 15.24
CA SER A 141 -19.79 -0.42 15.44
C SER A 141 -20.21 -1.69 16.17
N THR A 142 -19.68 -1.88 17.38
CA THR A 142 -20.39 -2.66 18.39
C THR A 142 -21.49 -1.77 18.96
N SER A 143 -22.67 -1.80 18.35
CA SER A 143 -23.90 -1.38 19.01
C SER A 143 -24.36 -2.55 19.88
N GLU A 144 -24.00 -2.49 21.16
CA GLU A 144 -24.68 -3.22 22.23
C GLU A 144 -26.09 -2.63 22.37
N GLU A 145 -27.10 -3.33 21.86
CA GLU A 145 -28.49 -3.07 22.25
C GLU A 145 -28.75 -3.83 23.55
N SER A 146 -28.75 -3.08 24.65
CA SER A 146 -29.15 -3.50 25.98
C SER A 146 -30.50 -4.20 25.96
N THR A 147 -30.49 -5.51 26.23
CA THR A 147 -31.67 -6.24 26.67
C THR A 147 -32.05 -5.75 28.07
N SER A 148 -33.15 -5.00 28.16
CA SER A 148 -33.80 -4.67 29.43
C SER A 148 -34.66 -5.86 29.86
N PRO A 149 -34.45 -6.45 31.05
CA PRO A 149 -35.31 -7.50 31.55
C PRO A 149 -36.56 -6.89 32.19
N GLY A 150 -37.73 -7.35 31.74
CA GLY A 150 -38.99 -7.07 32.39
C GLY A 150 -39.00 -7.58 33.83
N THR A 151 -39.69 -6.86 34.71
CA THR A 151 -40.20 -7.42 35.96
C THR A 151 -41.61 -6.88 36.17
N ILE A 152 -42.56 -7.81 36.02
CA ILE A 152 -43.92 -7.75 36.55
C ILE A 152 -43.83 -7.91 38.07
N THR A 153 -44.60 -7.15 38.85
CA THR A 153 -45.44 -7.59 40.01
C THR A 153 -46.18 -6.34 40.55
N VAL A 154 -47.48 -6.16 40.29
CA VAL A 154 -48.65 -6.45 41.16
C VAL A 154 -48.57 -5.85 42.58
N GLU A 155 -49.35 -4.80 42.83
CA GLU A 155 -50.25 -4.63 43.99
C GLU A 155 -51.39 -3.66 43.62
#